data_AF-A0A7L0T5C8-F1
#
_entry.id   AF-A0A7L0T5C8-F1
#
_cell.length_a   1.000
_cell.length_b   1.000
_cell.length_c   1.000
_cell.angle_alpha   90.00
_cell.angle_beta   90.00
_cell.angle_gamma   90.00
#
_symmetry.space_group_name_H-M   'P 1'
#
loop_
_entity.id
_entity.type
_entity.pdbx_description
1 polymer ?
#
loop_
_entity_poly.entity_id
_entity_poly.type
_entity_poly.pdbx_seq_one_letter_code
_entity_poly.pdbx_strand_id
1 'polypeptide(L)' 'PPQTALLEPKRSLALGVFLKQVKRPIHQIVQDIQEGVGAPYGVEKLLELSRMLPSTAEVRAERWALGGGGTWLPPL' A
#
# COMPACT_ATOMS: atom_id res chain seq x y z
N PRO A 1 -7.05 -18.00 12.03
CA PRO A 1 -7.33 -16.59 11.72
C PRO A 1 -7.57 -16.37 10.21
N PRO A 2 -8.66 -15.71 9.80
CA PRO A 2 -8.86 -15.39 8.39
C PRO A 2 -7.72 -14.46 7.94
N GLN A 3 -7.02 -14.84 6.88
CA GLN A 3 -5.98 -14.02 6.27
C GLN A 3 -6.68 -12.83 5.61
N THR A 4 -6.83 -11.72 6.33
CA THR A 4 -7.30 -10.46 5.75
C THR A 4 -6.15 -9.91 4.92
N ALA A 5 -6.12 -10.29 3.64
CA ALA A 5 -5.26 -9.66 2.68
C ALA A 5 -5.90 -8.32 2.30
N LEU A 6 -5.31 -7.22 2.78
CA LEU A 6 -5.70 -5.84 2.47
C LEU A 6 -5.84 -5.54 0.98
N LEU A 7 -5.11 -6.30 0.18
CA LEU A 7 -5.02 -6.14 -1.24
C LEU A 7 -5.55 -7.38 -1.93
N GLU A 8 -6.29 -7.15 -3.01
CA GLU A 8 -6.66 -8.19 -3.97
C GLU A 8 -5.43 -9.02 -4.36
N PRO A 9 -5.56 -10.36 -4.52
CA PRO A 9 -4.44 -11.26 -4.79
C PRO A 9 -3.56 -10.81 -5.97
N LYS A 10 -4.16 -10.24 -7.02
CA LYS A 10 -3.47 -9.69 -8.19
C LYS A 10 -2.59 -8.48 -7.84
N ARG A 11 -3.06 -7.58 -6.97
CA ARG A 11 -2.31 -6.40 -6.50
C ARG A 11 -1.19 -6.80 -5.53
N SER A 12 -1.47 -7.74 -4.64
CA SER A 12 -0.47 -8.28 -3.71
C SER A 12 0.68 -8.96 -4.46
N LEU A 13 0.39 -9.72 -5.52
CA LEU A 13 1.41 -10.34 -6.35
C LEU A 13 2.24 -9.30 -7.11
N ALA A 14 1.59 -8.27 -7.68
CA ALA A 14 2.27 -7.19 -8.39
C ALA A 14 3.22 -6.41 -7.46
N LEU A 15 2.80 -6.09 -6.23
CA LEU A 15 3.68 -5.51 -5.22
C LEU A 15 4.86 -6.41 -4.90
N GLY A 16 4.64 -7.71 -4.74
CA GLY A 16 5.71 -8.67 -4.48
C GLY A 16 6.76 -8.71 -5.58
N VAL A 17 6.33 -8.61 -6.84
CA VAL A 17 7.23 -8.52 -8.00
C VAL A 17 7.98 -7.19 -8.02
N PHE A 18 7.28 -6.07 -7.81
CA PHE A 18 7.87 -4.74 -7.76
C PHE A 18 8.97 -4.62 -6.70
N LEU A 19 8.67 -5.07 -5.47
CA LEU A 19 9.61 -5.03 -4.35
C LEU A 19 10.89 -5.83 -4.64
N LYS A 20 10.78 -6.97 -5.33
CA LYS A 20 11.95 -7.75 -5.78
C LYS A 20 12.80 -7.00 -6.81
N GLN A 21 12.19 -6.22 -7.71
CA GLN A 21 12.91 -5.46 -8.72
C GLN A 21 13.66 -4.26 -8.13
N VAL A 22 13.07 -3.61 -7.13
CA VAL A 22 13.65 -2.44 -6.48
C VAL A 22 14.91 -2.82 -5.67
N LYS A 23 15.03 -4.07 -5.22
CA LYS A 23 16.19 -4.61 -4.44
C LYS A 23 16.56 -3.73 -3.23
N ARG A 24 15.60 -3.01 -2.66
CA ARG A 24 15.76 -2.19 -1.45
C ARG A 24 14.89 -2.72 -0.33
N PRO A 25 15.30 -2.56 0.93
CA PRO A 25 14.45 -2.89 2.05
C PRO A 25 13.17 -2.03 2.06
N ILE A 26 12.03 -2.64 2.40
CA ILE A 26 10.72 -1.96 2.42
C ILE A 26 10.75 -0.72 3.31
N HIS A 27 11.37 -0.80 4.49
CA HIS A 27 11.48 0.35 5.40
C HIS A 27 12.22 1.53 4.75
N GLN A 28 13.26 1.25 3.96
CA GLN A 28 14.02 2.28 3.26
C GLN A 28 13.20 2.90 2.11
N ILE A 29 12.43 2.09 1.39
CA ILE A 29 11.53 2.59 0.34
C ILE A 29 10.48 3.53 0.94
N VAL A 30 9.88 3.13 2.06
CA VAL A 30 8.89 3.94 2.77
C VAL A 30 9.52 5.25 3.25
N GLN A 31 10.71 5.19 3.83
CA GLN A 31 11.44 6.38 4.28
C GLN A 31 11.77 7.30 3.09
N ASP A 32 12.35 6.76 2.02
CA ASP A 32 12.70 7.54 0.82
C ASP A 32 11.45 8.26 0.26
N ILE A 33 10.29 7.60 0.23
CA ILE A 33 9.03 8.22 -0.22
C ILE A 33 8.56 9.31 0.75
N GLN A 34 8.66 9.09 2.07
CA GLN A 34 8.28 10.09 3.08
C GLN A 34 9.19 11.32 3.06
N GLU A 35 10.48 11.12 2.79
CA GLU A 35 11.48 12.20 2.69
C GLU A 35 11.51 12.86 1.29
N GLY A 36 10.69 12.39 0.34
CA GLY A 36 10.63 12.92 -1.03
C GLY A 36 11.80 12.48 -1.93
N VAL A 37 12.57 11.47 -1.53
CA VAL A 37 13.70 10.89 -2.28
C VAL A 37 13.18 9.94 -3.35
N GLY A 38 12.61 10.50 -4.42
CA GLY A 38 12.03 9.74 -5.55
C GLY A 38 13.04 9.30 -6.62
N ALA A 39 14.23 9.89 -6.66
CA ALA A 39 15.26 9.67 -7.69
C ALA A 39 15.62 8.20 -7.97
N PRO A 40 15.76 7.30 -6.96
CA PRO A 40 16.11 5.90 -7.22
C PRO A 40 14.95 5.05 -7.78
N TYR A 41 13.72 5.56 -7.75
CA TYR A 41 12.54 4.86 -8.26
C TYR A 41 12.17 5.36 -9.67
N GLY A 42 12.29 6.67 -9.91
CA GLY A 42 11.79 7.28 -11.13
C GLY A 42 10.26 7.35 -11.16
N VAL A 43 9.74 8.19 -12.06
CA VAL A 43 8.30 8.54 -12.10
C VAL A 43 7.42 7.31 -12.36
N GLU A 44 7.82 6.43 -13.28
CA GLU A 44 7.03 5.26 -13.66
C GLU A 44 6.87 4.26 -12.52
N LYS A 45 7.94 3.98 -11.77
CA LYS A 45 7.88 3.04 -10.63
C LYS A 45 7.06 3.61 -9.48
N LEU A 46 7.14 4.91 -9.23
CA LEU A 46 6.32 5.56 -8.19
C LEU A 46 4.84 5.56 -8.57
N LEU A 47 4.53 5.79 -9.85
CA LEU A 47 3.16 5.66 -10.37
C LEU A 47 2.65 4.23 -10.27
N GLU A 48 3.45 3.24 -10.68
CA GLU A 48 3.08 1.83 -10.58
C GLU A 48 2.85 1.44 -9.12
N LEU A 49 3.76 1.82 -8.21
CA LEU A 49 3.63 1.60 -6.78
C LEU A 49 2.31 2.20 -6.25
N SER A 50 2.02 3.46 -6.59
CA SER A 50 0.77 4.13 -6.17
C SER A 50 -0.51 3.44 -6.66
N ARG A 51 -0.46 2.78 -7.84
CA ARG A 51 -1.60 2.02 -8.40
C ARG A 51 -1.80 0.66 -7.74
N MET A 52 -0.75 0.10 -7.15
CA MET A 52 -0.80 -1.19 -6.46
C MET A 52 -1.10 -1.04 -4.97
N LEU A 53 -0.80 0.11 -4.37
CA LEU A 53 -1.12 0.41 -2.98
C LEU A 53 -2.64 0.40 -2.74
N PRO A 54 -3.08 -0.02 -1.54
CA PRO A 54 -4.49 0.00 -1.18
C PRO A 54 -4.96 1.45 -1.06
N SER A 55 -6.20 1.70 -1.49
CA SER A 55 -6.82 3.01 -1.30
C SER A 55 -6.88 3.33 0.18
N THR A 56 -6.84 4.63 0.53
CA THR A 56 -7.02 5.08 1.91
C THR A 56 -8.31 4.58 2.52
N ALA A 57 -9.35 4.31 1.71
CA ALA A 57 -10.58 3.67 2.15
C ALA A 57 -10.39 2.19 2.53
N GLU A 58 -9.62 1.41 1.77
CA GLU A 58 -9.31 -0.01 2.03
C GLU A 58 -8.44 -0.16 3.30
N VAL A 59 -7.36 0.63 3.41
CA VAL A 59 -6.48 0.66 4.60
C VAL A 59 -7.28 1.01 5.85
N ARG A 60 -8.15 2.01 5.71
CA ARG A 60 -9.03 2.46 6.76
C ARG A 60 -9.95 1.31 7.15
N ALA A 61 -10.71 0.72 6.21
CA ALA A 61 -11.65 -0.37 6.45
C ALA A 61 -11.03 -1.56 7.19
N GLU A 62 -9.81 -1.97 6.85
CA GLU A 62 -9.11 -3.02 7.61
C GLU A 62 -8.74 -2.57 9.02
N ARG A 63 -8.23 -1.35 9.19
CA ARG A 63 -7.97 -0.79 10.52
C ARG A 63 -9.24 -0.75 11.39
N TRP A 64 -10.41 -0.55 10.77
CA TRP A 64 -11.71 -0.68 11.45
C TRP A 64 -12.06 -2.13 11.78
N ALA A 65 -11.90 -3.05 10.81
CA ALA A 65 -12.16 -4.48 11.00
C ALA A 65 -11.29 -5.11 12.10
N LEU A 66 -10.09 -4.56 12.32
CA LEU A 66 -9.15 -5.01 13.35
C LEU A 66 -9.32 -4.32 14.72
N GLY A 67 -10.32 -3.45 14.92
CA GLY A 67 -10.77 -3.03 16.27
C GLY A 67 -10.76 -1.53 16.62
N GLY A 68 -10.81 -0.59 15.66
CA GLY A 68 -10.97 0.84 15.97
C GLY A 68 -12.41 1.33 15.80
N GLY A 69 -13.11 1.72 16.86
CA GLY A 69 -14.44 2.35 16.81
C GLY A 69 -14.40 3.88 16.55
N GLY A 70 -15.48 4.45 16.00
CA GLY A 70 -15.56 5.86 15.55
C GLY A 70 -16.16 6.17 14.15
N THR A 71 -17.33 5.61 13.78
CA THR A 71 -18.27 6.07 12.73
C THR A 71 -17.71 6.48 11.34
N TRP A 72 -18.05 5.70 10.30
CA TRP A 72 -18.20 6.25 8.94
C TRP A 72 -19.55 5.82 8.36
N LEU A 73 -20.46 6.78 8.20
CA LEU A 73 -21.67 6.62 7.40
C LEU A 73 -21.33 6.91 5.92
N PRO A 74 -21.46 5.96 5.00
CA PRO A 74 -21.49 6.28 3.57
C PRO A 74 -22.78 7.05 3.23
N PRO A 75 -22.77 7.97 2.25
CA PRO A 75 -23.99 8.63 1.79
C PRO A 75 -24.93 7.62 1.13
N LEU A 76 -26.23 7.74 1.43
CA LEU A 76 -27.34 7.10 0.72
C LEU A 76 -27.50 7.70 -0.68
#